data_AF-A0A7X6TGE2-F1
#
_entry.id   AF-A0A7X6TGE2-F1
#
_cell.length_a   1.000
_cell.length_b   1.000
_cell.length_c   1.000
_cell.angle_alpha   90.00
_cell.angle_beta   90.00
_cell.angle_gamma   90.00
#
_symmetry.space_group_name_H-M   'P 1'
#
loop_
_entity.id
_entity.type
_entity.pdbx_description
1 polymer ?
#
loop_
_entity_poly.entity_id
_entity_poly.type
_entity_poly.pdbx_seq_one_letter_code
_entity_poly.pdbx_strand_id
1 'polypeptide(L)' 'HRFTGEIAAIRGRGDTAAMPEPFLADLERLGDMAGIALGLDRLFMLLQGCATLDEAQTFSCGEL' A
#
# COMPACT_ATOMS: atom_id res chain seq x y z
N HIS A 1 22.26 3.01 2.43
CA HIS A 1 21.48 3.24 1.20
C HIS A 1 19.98 3.18 1.53
N ARG A 2 19.12 3.82 0.74
CA ARG A 2 17.70 4.16 1.03
C ARG A 2 16.77 2.97 1.34
N PHE A 3 17.20 1.72 1.06
CA PHE A 3 16.43 0.47 1.29
C PHE A 3 17.23 -0.67 1.96
N THR A 4 18.41 -0.39 2.53
CA THR A 4 19.30 -1.45 3.06
C THR A 4 18.65 -2.24 4.20
N GLY A 5 17.93 -1.57 5.09
CA GLY A 5 17.31 -2.20 6.26
C GLY A 5 16.15 -3.12 5.89
N GLU A 6 15.31 -2.67 4.96
CA GLU A 6 14.16 -3.42 4.44
C GLU A 6 14.63 -4.66 3.68
N ILE A 7 15.64 -4.53 2.83
CA ILE A 7 16.24 -5.67 2.11
C ILE A 7 16.80 -6.70 3.10
N ALA A 8 17.50 -6.25 4.15
CA ALA A 8 18.00 -7.14 5.18
C ALA A 8 16.85 -7.83 5.95
N ALA A 9 15.78 -7.11 6.27
CA ALA A 9 14.60 -7.66 6.94
C ALA A 9 13.86 -8.69 6.08
N ILE A 10 13.71 -8.44 4.77
CA ILE A 10 13.09 -9.38 3.83
C ILE A 10 13.94 -10.65 3.72
N ARG A 11 15.26 -10.51 3.54
CA ARG A 11 16.19 -11.64 3.51
C ARG A 11 16.21 -12.42 4.82
N GLY A 12 16.08 -11.73 5.96
CA GLY A 12 16.00 -12.35 7.28
C GLY A 12 14.74 -13.20 7.50
N ARG A 13 13.67 -12.96 6.72
CA ARG A 13 12.48 -13.82 6.69
C ARG A 13 12.59 -14.98 5.69
N GLY A 14 13.71 -15.08 4.95
CA GLY A 14 13.92 -16.10 3.91
C GLY A 14 13.41 -15.70 2.54
N ASP A 15 12.88 -14.49 2.38
CA ASP A 15 12.38 -13.98 1.10
C ASP A 15 13.50 -13.33 0.28
N THR A 16 13.32 -13.32 -1.04
CA THR A 16 14.27 -12.69 -1.96
C THR A 16 14.04 -11.18 -2.03
N ALA A 17 15.11 -10.40 -1.82
CA ALA A 17 15.10 -8.96 -2.05
C ALA A 17 16.41 -8.49 -2.68
N ALA A 18 16.28 -7.57 -3.63
CA ALA A 18 17.36 -6.83 -4.25
C ALA A 18 17.08 -5.33 -4.15
N MET A 19 18.10 -4.51 -4.42
CA MET A 19 17.87 -3.08 -4.58
C MET A 19 16.96 -2.87 -5.80
N PRO A 20 15.99 -1.95 -5.78
CA PRO A 20 15.13 -1.70 -6.93
C PRO A 20 15.72 -0.55 -7.77
N GLU A 21 16.79 -0.81 -8.52
CA GLU A 21 17.50 0.23 -9.29
C GLU A 21 16.61 0.98 -10.28
N PRO A 22 15.68 0.34 -11.03
CA PRO A 22 14.79 1.07 -11.93
C PRO A 22 13.91 2.10 -11.21
N PHE A 23 13.37 1.73 -10.05
CA PHE A 23 12.55 2.63 -9.22
C PHE A 23 13.38 3.81 -8.70
N LEU A 24 14.63 3.58 -8.29
CA LEU A 24 15.51 4.65 -7.84
C LEU A 24 15.85 5.62 -8.97
N ALA A 25 16.12 5.10 -10.17
CA ALA A 25 16.37 5.93 -11.35
C ALA A 25 15.15 6.78 -11.72
N ASP A 26 13.94 6.24 -11.60
CA ASP A 26 12.71 7.00 -11.83
C ASP A 26 12.47 8.05 -10.72
N LEU A 27 12.79 7.72 -9.46
CA LEU A 27 12.65 8.62 -8.33
C LEU A 27 13.56 9.86 -8.44
N GLU A 28 14.74 9.71 -9.02
CA GLU A 28 15.65 10.85 -9.31
C GLU A 28 15.06 11.84 -10.32
N ARG A 29 14.08 11.40 -11.13
CA ARG A 29 13.40 12.24 -12.12
C ARG A 29 12.15 12.92 -11.56
N LEU A 30 11.70 12.54 -10.37
CA LEU A 30 10.57 13.16 -9.70
C LEU A 30 11.02 14.45 -9.01
N GLY A 31 10.28 15.55 -9.22
CA GLY A 31 10.47 16.79 -8.47
C GLY A 31 9.86 16.71 -7.07
N ASP A 32 9.55 17.86 -6.49
CA ASP A 32 8.82 17.94 -5.23
C ASP A 32 7.38 17.43 -5.43
N MET A 33 7.05 16.30 -4.79
CA MET A 33 5.78 15.61 -4.96
C MET A 33 5.19 15.24 -3.59
N ALA A 34 3.87 15.38 -3.47
CA ALA A 34 3.10 14.89 -2.33
C ALA A 34 1.85 14.17 -2.84
N GLY A 35 1.40 13.14 -2.13
CA GLY A 35 0.23 12.37 -2.49
C GLY A 35 -0.48 11.83 -1.26
N ILE A 36 -1.76 11.51 -1.41
CA ILE A 36 -2.57 10.87 -0.39
C ILE A 36 -3.34 9.72 -1.01
N ALA A 37 -3.48 8.63 -0.25
CA ALA A 37 -4.39 7.55 -0.58
C ALA A 37 -5.69 7.70 0.21
N LEU A 38 -6.83 7.61 -0.46
CA LEU A 38 -8.16 7.66 0.14
C LEU A 38 -8.85 6.31 -0.04
N GLY A 39 -9.18 5.65 1.07
CA GLY A 39 -9.94 4.39 1.04
C GLY A 39 -11.42 4.66 0.80
N LEU A 40 -11.92 4.38 -0.40
CA LEU A 40 -13.31 4.64 -0.77
C LEU A 40 -14.30 3.83 0.05
N ASP A 41 -14.01 2.55 0.32
CA ASP A 41 -14.90 1.70 1.13
C ASP A 41 -15.08 2.24 2.54
N ARG A 42 -13.98 2.75 3.14
CA ARG A 42 -14.02 3.42 4.45
C ARG A 42 -14.78 4.73 4.38
N LEU A 43 -14.62 5.50 3.30
CA LEU A 43 -15.40 6.73 3.10
C LEU A 43 -16.89 6.41 3.03
N PHE A 44 -17.28 5.41 2.24
CA PHE A 44 -18.68 4.99 2.11
C PHE A 44 -19.24 4.40 3.39
N MET A 45 -18.46 3.61 4.13
CA MET A 45 -18.84 3.10 5.44
C MET A 45 -19.22 4.25 6.39
N LEU A 46 -18.41 5.31 6.43
CA LEU A 46 -18.69 6.49 7.25
C LEU A 46 -19.89 7.30 6.75
N LEU A 47 -19.99 7.54 5.44
CA LEU A 47 -21.10 8.30 4.85
C LEU A 47 -22.45 7.60 5.01
N GLN A 48 -22.46 6.27 5.01
CA GLN A 48 -23.66 5.45 5.16
C GLN A 48 -23.96 5.05 6.61
N GLY A 49 -23.02 5.30 7.54
CA GLY A 49 -23.15 4.90 8.94
C GLY A 49 -23.05 3.39 9.16
N CYS A 50 -22.38 2.66 8.27
CA CYS A 50 -22.12 1.23 8.39
C CYS A 50 -21.14 0.96 9.55
N ALA A 51 -21.34 -0.16 10.25
CA ALA A 51 -20.48 -0.57 11.36
C ALA A 51 -19.22 -1.29 10.87
N THR A 52 -19.28 -1.88 9.68
CA THR A 52 -18.20 -2.70 9.10
C THR A 52 -17.98 -2.39 7.62
N LEU A 53 -16.82 -2.79 7.08
CA LEU A 53 -16.51 -2.63 5.67
C LEU A 53 -17.37 -3.54 4.78
N ASP A 54 -17.76 -4.71 5.26
CA ASP A 54 -18.56 -5.66 4.49
C ASP A 54 -19.95 -5.09 4.18
N GLU A 55 -20.52 -4.32 5.10
CA GLU A 55 -21.78 -3.57 4.89
C GLU A 55 -21.67 -2.45 3.84
N ALA A 56 -20.46 -1.92 3.62
CA ALA A 56 -20.21 -0.83 2.66
C ALA A 56 -19.79 -1.34 1.28
N GLN A 57 -19.51 -2.63 1.14
CA GLN A 57 -19.08 -3.28 -0.10
C GLN A 57 -20.22 -4.07 -0.73
N THR A 58 -20.28 -4.13 -2.06
CA THR A 58 -21.27 -4.97 -2.77
C THR A 58 -20.86 -6.45 -2.79
N PHE A 59 -19.56 -6.72 -2.78
CA PHE A 59 -19.00 -8.07 -2.74
C PHE A 59 -17.97 -8.11 -1.63
N SER A 60 -18.33 -8.67 -0.48
CA SER A 60 -17.39 -8.82 0.63
C SER A 60 -16.59 -10.11 0.48
N CYS A 61 -15.39 -10.15 1.08
CA CYS A 61 -14.54 -11.34 1.05
C CYS A 61 -15.17 -12.54 1.79
N GLY A 62 -16.13 -12.30 2.68
CA GLY A 62 -16.85 -13.37 3.40
C GLY A 62 -17.95 -14.04 2.56
N GLU A 63 -18.29 -13.49 1.39
CA GLU A 63 -19.37 -13.97 0.52
C GLU A 63 -18.88 -14.70 -0.74
N LEU A 64 -17.56 -14.74 -0.97
CA LEU A 64 -16.88 -15.43 -2.08
C LEU A 64 -16.27 -16.75 -1.63
#